data_AF-A0A9D6R524-F1
#
_entry.id   AF-A0A9D6R524-F1
#
_cell.length_a   1.000
_cell.length_b   1.000
_cell.length_c   1.000
_cell.angle_alpha   90.00
_cell.angle_beta   90.00
_cell.angle_gamma   90.00
#
_symmetry.space_group_name_H-M   'P 1'
#
loop_
_entity.id
_entity.type
_entity.pdbx_description
1 polymer ?
#
loop_
_entity_poly.entity_id
_entity_poly.type
_entity_poly.pdbx_seq_one_letter_code
_entity_poly.pdbx_strand_id
1 'polypeptide(L)'
;MLDQITSITTVPPKYWQPFDATSPGGVAFTGYVCRQESEKLGMLAMTSVGGKERLEFIYAMPKIHYPYQQDRHGQMQLVIPVPQNVTDARFTIKLDGTAIIWWPLTDAEGNVLEVVPRTRLQPVLTPSRWGDWNKLLAEALPDKSGVERAVREQGVVLAFELWGYRNPHLIKYETPLAITLHTAIRHKKIVSHRLLADMAGRFGFNLVESIEVARPDSTGLAEAYRRWQEKMEERNKSAGEGVFVDEGAVLVISTTETATYYKCKPPSIEEIHWAVGRHISKEIVRQVLYKMLENGYDFDAGKAEDAMTELEADFQPPEIEGEADLIRKVWNEFTLELQKQAWLRGLVDASGLDPRDLPNMMRYLSQHYPKKEMSWVYGTVKSLYGG
;
A
#
# COMPACT_ATOMS: atom_id res chain seq x y z
N MET A 1 -15.50 22.12 -12.86
CA MET A 1 -14.87 20.79 -13.04
C MET A 1 -15.29 19.77 -11.98
N LEU A 2 -15.18 20.09 -10.68
CA LEU A 2 -15.55 19.14 -9.60
C LEU A 2 -17.00 18.62 -9.67
N ASP A 3 -17.97 19.47 -10.03
CA ASP A 3 -19.37 19.05 -10.20
C ASP A 3 -19.57 18.01 -11.33
N GLN A 4 -18.78 18.12 -12.40
CA GLN A 4 -18.79 17.15 -13.48
C GLN A 4 -18.17 15.82 -13.01
N ILE A 5 -17.06 15.90 -12.27
CA ILE A 5 -16.41 14.72 -11.66
C ILE A 5 -17.39 13.99 -10.75
N THR A 6 -18.09 14.70 -9.86
CA THR A 6 -19.02 14.11 -8.89
C THR A 6 -20.26 13.53 -9.58
N SER A 7 -20.76 14.17 -10.64
CA SER A 7 -21.85 13.66 -11.46
C SER A 7 -21.50 12.35 -12.17
N ILE A 8 -20.31 12.27 -12.80
CA ILE A 8 -19.87 11.07 -13.53
C ILE A 8 -19.54 9.92 -12.58
N THR A 9 -18.86 10.24 -11.48
CA THR A 9 -18.30 9.22 -10.58
C THR A 9 -19.24 8.85 -9.46
N THR A 10 -20.31 9.61 -9.22
CA THR A 10 -21.21 9.49 -8.06
C THR A 10 -20.50 9.57 -6.70
N VAL A 11 -19.25 10.03 -6.65
CA VAL A 11 -18.48 10.22 -5.42
C VAL A 11 -18.71 11.63 -4.89
N PRO A 12 -19.12 11.80 -3.62
CA PRO A 12 -19.33 13.12 -3.03
C PRO A 12 -18.07 14.03 -3.08
N PRO A 13 -18.24 15.36 -3.24
CA PRO A 13 -17.14 16.32 -3.33
C PRO A 13 -16.09 16.20 -2.21
N LYS A 14 -16.52 15.91 -0.98
CA LYS A 14 -15.64 15.80 0.20
C LYS A 14 -14.53 14.74 0.09
N TYR A 15 -14.68 13.77 -0.82
CA TYR A 15 -13.68 12.72 -1.03
C TYR A 15 -12.68 13.06 -2.14
N TRP A 16 -12.79 14.21 -2.78
CA TRP A 16 -11.90 14.64 -3.85
C TRP A 16 -10.90 15.66 -3.35
N GLN A 17 -9.65 15.26 -3.22
CA GLN A 17 -8.56 16.16 -2.83
C GLN A 17 -7.92 16.74 -4.10
N PRO A 18 -7.89 18.08 -4.27
CA PRO A 18 -7.24 18.69 -5.43
C PRO A 18 -5.72 18.48 -5.37
N PHE A 19 -5.09 18.43 -6.54
CA PHE A 19 -3.64 18.44 -6.68
C PHE A 19 -3.19 19.30 -7.87
N ASP A 20 -1.97 19.79 -7.75
CA ASP A 20 -1.16 20.39 -8.82
C ASP A 20 0.20 19.68 -8.80
N ALA A 21 0.60 19.10 -9.93
CA ALA A 21 1.75 18.22 -10.00
C ALA A 21 2.53 18.43 -11.30
N THR A 22 3.82 18.08 -11.24
CA THR A 22 4.68 17.96 -12.42
C THR A 22 5.20 16.53 -12.47
N SER A 23 5.07 15.88 -13.63
CA SER A 23 5.59 14.53 -13.83
C SER A 23 7.13 14.51 -13.75
N PRO A 24 7.76 13.34 -13.53
CA PRO A 24 9.23 13.24 -13.57
C PRO A 24 9.87 13.79 -14.85
N GLY A 25 9.20 13.65 -15.99
CA GLY A 25 9.61 14.21 -17.28
C GLY A 25 9.33 15.71 -17.47
N GLY A 26 8.76 16.41 -16.47
CA GLY A 26 8.53 17.85 -16.51
C GLY A 26 7.17 18.29 -17.07
N VAL A 27 6.21 17.38 -17.25
CA VAL A 27 4.87 17.72 -17.75
C VAL A 27 3.99 18.16 -16.58
N ALA A 28 3.52 19.40 -16.59
CA ALA A 28 2.59 19.91 -15.58
C ALA A 28 1.18 19.35 -15.80
N PHE A 29 0.49 18.94 -14.73
CA PHE A 29 -0.89 18.48 -14.78
C PHE A 29 -1.60 18.73 -13.44
N THR A 30 -2.91 18.95 -13.51
CA THR A 30 -3.75 19.22 -12.33
C THR A 30 -4.96 18.30 -12.31
N GLY A 31 -5.56 18.14 -11.14
CA GLY A 31 -6.74 17.31 -10.99
C GLY A 31 -7.16 17.07 -9.56
N TYR A 32 -7.83 15.95 -9.34
CA TYR A 32 -8.28 15.50 -8.03
C TYR A 32 -7.94 14.04 -7.81
N VAL A 33 -7.58 13.66 -6.58
CA VAL A 33 -7.43 12.27 -6.15
C VAL A 33 -8.61 11.88 -5.24
N CYS A 34 -9.22 10.73 -5.52
CA CYS A 34 -10.32 10.20 -4.74
C CYS A 34 -9.82 9.49 -3.48
N ARG A 35 -10.29 9.92 -2.30
CA ARG A 35 -10.00 9.33 -1.00
C ARG A 35 -11.13 8.48 -0.44
N GLN A 36 -12.22 8.29 -1.21
CA GLN A 36 -13.32 7.43 -0.78
C GLN A 36 -12.85 5.98 -0.72
N GLU A 37 -13.09 5.30 0.41
CA GLU A 37 -12.75 3.89 0.61
C GLU A 37 -13.69 2.94 -0.15
N SER A 38 -13.67 3.01 -1.48
CA SER A 38 -14.47 2.21 -2.39
C SER A 38 -13.60 1.62 -3.52
N GLU A 39 -14.23 1.08 -4.55
CA GLU A 39 -13.55 0.71 -5.81
C GLU A 39 -12.85 1.90 -6.51
N LYS A 40 -13.14 3.14 -6.07
CA LYS A 40 -12.56 4.38 -6.62
C LYS A 40 -11.42 4.95 -5.76
N LEU A 41 -11.02 4.27 -4.68
CA LEU A 41 -9.93 4.73 -3.83
C LEU A 41 -8.66 4.94 -4.66
N GLY A 42 -8.06 6.13 -4.56
CA GLY A 42 -6.87 6.54 -5.29
C GLY A 42 -7.11 6.90 -6.76
N MET A 43 -8.33 6.82 -7.30
CA MET A 43 -8.62 7.25 -8.67
C MET A 43 -8.24 8.72 -8.88
N LEU A 44 -7.55 9.02 -9.99
CA LEU A 44 -7.28 10.39 -10.41
C LEU A 44 -8.36 10.85 -11.37
N ALA A 45 -8.88 12.05 -11.16
CA ALA A 45 -9.64 12.82 -12.13
C ALA A 45 -8.75 13.96 -12.62
N MET A 46 -8.09 13.76 -13.76
CA MET A 46 -7.14 14.71 -14.34
C MET A 46 -7.90 15.78 -15.13
N THR A 47 -7.66 17.04 -14.79
CA THR A 47 -8.44 18.19 -15.28
C THR A 47 -7.66 19.11 -16.23
N SER A 48 -6.34 19.00 -16.23
CA SER A 48 -5.46 19.74 -17.15
C SER A 48 -4.15 19.01 -17.34
N VAL A 49 -3.59 19.05 -18.55
CA VAL A 49 -2.23 18.58 -18.88
C VAL A 49 -1.57 19.62 -19.78
N GLY A 50 -0.37 20.08 -19.42
CA GLY A 50 0.34 21.11 -20.16
C GLY A 50 -0.45 22.42 -20.31
N GLY A 51 -1.28 22.75 -19.32
CA GLY A 51 -2.16 23.93 -19.33
C GLY A 51 -3.42 23.79 -20.18
N LYS A 52 -3.65 22.64 -20.85
CA LYS A 52 -4.86 22.38 -21.63
C LYS A 52 -5.90 21.65 -20.78
N GLU A 53 -7.08 22.24 -20.67
CA GLU A 53 -8.22 21.65 -19.96
C GLU A 53 -8.71 20.36 -20.63
N ARG A 54 -8.97 19.33 -19.83
CA ARG A 54 -9.53 18.03 -20.26
C ARG A 54 -10.13 17.32 -19.06
N LEU A 55 -10.83 16.20 -19.27
CA LEU A 55 -11.25 15.33 -18.18
C LEU A 55 -10.93 13.87 -18.49
N GLU A 56 -10.04 13.28 -17.70
CA GLU A 56 -9.67 11.86 -17.79
C GLU A 56 -9.68 11.20 -16.42
N PHE A 57 -10.14 9.95 -16.36
CA PHE A 57 -10.15 9.15 -15.14
C PHE A 57 -9.11 8.04 -15.20
N ILE A 58 -8.13 8.09 -14.31
CA ILE A 58 -7.10 7.06 -14.17
C ILE A 58 -7.42 6.24 -12.91
N TYR A 59 -7.79 4.99 -13.12
CA TYR A 59 -8.14 4.08 -12.03
C TYR A 59 -6.88 3.57 -11.34
N ALA A 60 -6.95 3.44 -10.02
CA ALA A 60 -5.91 2.85 -9.19
C ALA A 60 -6.25 1.39 -8.87
N MET A 61 -5.40 0.74 -8.08
CA MET A 61 -5.77 -0.52 -7.43
C MET A 61 -6.94 -0.26 -6.45
N PRO A 62 -8.10 -0.92 -6.61
CA PRO A 62 -9.25 -0.70 -5.73
C PRO A 62 -8.97 -1.23 -4.32
N LYS A 63 -9.73 -0.74 -3.33
CA LYS A 63 -9.71 -1.34 -1.99
C LYS A 63 -10.19 -2.79 -2.10
N ILE A 64 -9.36 -3.74 -1.66
CA ILE A 64 -9.75 -5.15 -1.62
C ILE A 64 -10.67 -5.37 -0.41
N HIS A 65 -11.83 -5.97 -0.63
CA HIS A 65 -12.83 -6.23 0.40
C HIS A 65 -12.70 -7.64 0.96
N TYR A 66 -13.21 -7.85 2.17
CA TYR A 66 -13.42 -9.20 2.67
C TYR A 66 -14.69 -9.81 2.05
N PRO A 67 -14.75 -11.13 1.87
CA PRO A 67 -15.94 -11.82 1.38
C PRO A 67 -16.90 -12.18 2.53
N TYR A 68 -17.12 -11.26 3.48
CA TYR A 68 -18.11 -11.47 4.54
C TYR A 68 -19.38 -10.70 4.26
N GLN A 69 -20.51 -11.32 4.55
CA GLN A 69 -21.83 -10.70 4.49
C GLN A 69 -22.53 -10.90 5.83
N GLN A 70 -23.25 -9.88 6.27
CA GLN A 70 -24.07 -9.99 7.46
C GLN A 70 -25.38 -10.70 7.10
N ASP A 71 -25.72 -11.75 7.81
CA ASP A 71 -27.00 -12.43 7.64
C ASP A 71 -28.17 -11.64 8.29
N ARG A 72 -29.39 -12.17 8.15
CA ARG A 72 -30.61 -11.53 8.69
C ARG A 72 -30.61 -11.40 10.23
N HIS A 73 -29.76 -12.14 10.92
CA HIS A 73 -29.61 -12.13 12.37
C HIS A 73 -28.42 -11.29 12.84
N GLY A 74 -27.74 -10.62 11.91
CA GLY A 74 -26.59 -9.79 12.23
C GLY A 74 -25.25 -10.54 12.32
N GLN A 75 -25.21 -11.85 12.01
CA GLN A 75 -23.97 -12.62 12.09
C GLN A 75 -23.19 -12.52 10.78
N MET A 76 -21.86 -12.39 10.89
CA MET A 76 -20.97 -12.35 9.73
C MET A 76 -20.80 -13.76 9.18
N GLN A 77 -21.14 -13.94 7.91
CA GLN A 77 -21.00 -15.19 7.16
C GLN A 77 -19.97 -15.03 6.06
N LEU A 78 -19.10 -16.03 5.90
CA LEU A 78 -18.17 -16.11 4.77
C LEU A 78 -18.96 -16.46 3.50
N VAL A 79 -19.12 -15.50 2.59
CA VAL A 79 -19.85 -15.66 1.32
C VAL A 79 -18.93 -15.21 0.19
N ILE A 80 -18.40 -16.19 -0.55
CA ILE A 80 -17.52 -15.95 -1.69
C ILE A 80 -18.34 -16.05 -2.98
N PRO A 81 -18.66 -14.92 -3.64
CA PRO A 81 -19.38 -14.91 -4.91
C PRO A 81 -18.47 -15.47 -6.02
N VAL A 82 -18.99 -16.47 -6.74
CA VAL A 82 -18.29 -17.08 -7.87
C VAL A 82 -19.00 -16.68 -9.17
N PRO A 83 -18.32 -15.95 -10.08
CA PRO A 83 -18.88 -15.64 -11.40
C PRO A 83 -19.17 -16.91 -12.21
N GLN A 84 -20.23 -16.91 -13.01
CA GLN A 84 -20.62 -18.07 -13.83
C GLN A 84 -19.54 -18.52 -14.83
N ASN A 85 -18.70 -17.60 -15.29
CA ASN A 85 -17.62 -17.82 -16.25
C ASN A 85 -16.24 -17.81 -15.59
N VAL A 86 -16.16 -18.24 -14.33
CA VAL A 86 -14.88 -18.43 -13.65
C VAL A 86 -14.03 -19.47 -14.38
N THR A 87 -12.75 -19.18 -14.55
CA THR A 87 -11.77 -20.04 -15.22
C THR A 87 -10.62 -20.43 -14.31
N ASP A 88 -10.39 -19.64 -13.26
CA ASP A 88 -9.28 -19.83 -12.32
C ASP A 88 -9.66 -19.20 -10.98
N ALA A 89 -9.30 -19.87 -9.88
CA ALA A 89 -9.36 -19.30 -8.55
C ALA A 89 -8.10 -19.69 -7.79
N ARG A 90 -7.41 -18.72 -7.21
CA ARG A 90 -6.14 -18.96 -6.51
C ARG A 90 -5.93 -18.02 -5.35
N PHE A 91 -5.16 -18.48 -4.38
CA PHE A 91 -4.63 -17.65 -3.31
C PHE A 91 -3.23 -17.20 -3.71
N THR A 92 -2.97 -15.90 -3.53
CA THR A 92 -1.65 -15.28 -3.71
C THR A 92 -1.19 -14.67 -2.40
N ILE A 93 0.12 -14.55 -2.18
CA ILE A 93 0.64 -13.89 -0.97
C ILE A 93 0.16 -12.44 -0.94
N LYS A 94 -0.38 -12.00 0.20
CA LYS A 94 -0.57 -10.57 0.43
C LYS A 94 0.72 -10.00 1.01
N LEU A 95 1.49 -9.34 0.15
CA LEU A 95 2.65 -8.56 0.57
C LEU A 95 2.16 -7.30 1.31
N ASP A 96 2.94 -6.91 2.31
CA ASP A 96 2.73 -5.78 3.20
C ASP A 96 3.78 -4.72 2.89
N GLY A 97 3.40 -3.77 2.06
CA GLY A 97 4.30 -2.72 1.62
C GLY A 97 3.50 -1.54 1.09
N THR A 98 4.12 -0.85 0.13
CA THR A 98 3.51 0.32 -0.49
C THR A 98 3.19 0.02 -1.93
N ALA A 99 1.92 0.19 -2.29
CA ALA A 99 1.48 0.06 -3.68
C ALA A 99 2.08 1.18 -4.55
N ILE A 100 2.94 0.80 -5.50
CA ILE A 100 3.49 1.67 -6.54
C ILE A 100 2.70 1.44 -7.83
N ILE A 101 1.99 2.48 -8.25
CA ILE A 101 1.06 2.47 -9.37
C ILE A 101 1.69 3.22 -10.55
N TRP A 102 1.82 2.53 -11.67
CA TRP A 102 2.31 3.09 -12.92
C TRP A 102 1.15 3.30 -13.88
N TRP A 103 0.97 4.54 -14.33
CA TRP A 103 -0.15 4.93 -15.17
C TRP A 103 0.31 5.80 -16.34
N PRO A 104 -0.41 5.76 -17.48
CA PRO A 104 -0.06 6.57 -18.64
C PRO A 104 -0.56 8.01 -18.48
N LEU A 105 0.35 8.99 -18.50
CA LEU A 105 0.02 10.39 -18.72
C LEU A 105 -0.11 10.61 -20.24
N THR A 106 -1.30 10.99 -20.71
CA THR A 106 -1.59 11.12 -22.14
C THR A 106 -1.76 12.56 -22.60
N ASP A 107 -1.51 12.82 -23.88
CA ASP A 107 -1.91 14.06 -24.56
C ASP A 107 -3.39 14.02 -24.99
N ALA A 108 -3.89 15.08 -25.62
CA ALA A 108 -5.30 15.22 -25.99
C ALA A 108 -5.73 14.19 -27.05
N GLU A 109 -4.77 13.69 -27.82
CA GLU A 109 -4.91 12.68 -28.86
C GLU A 109 -4.85 11.25 -28.30
N GLY A 110 -4.53 11.09 -27.01
CA GLY A 110 -4.42 9.81 -26.31
C GLY A 110 -3.04 9.16 -26.43
N ASN A 111 -2.04 9.84 -27.00
CA ASN A 111 -0.66 9.35 -27.01
C ASN A 111 -0.09 9.43 -25.60
N VAL A 112 0.60 8.37 -25.18
CA VAL A 112 1.29 8.35 -23.88
C VAL A 112 2.50 9.27 -23.96
N LEU A 113 2.46 10.39 -23.23
CA LEU A 113 3.60 11.29 -23.04
C LEU A 113 4.64 10.61 -22.12
N GLU A 114 4.18 10.16 -20.96
CA GLU A 114 5.02 9.59 -19.92
C GLU A 114 4.28 8.47 -19.17
N VAL A 115 5.03 7.53 -18.59
CA VAL A 115 4.47 6.56 -17.64
C VAL A 115 4.92 6.98 -16.25
N VAL A 116 3.96 7.36 -15.41
CA VAL A 116 4.22 8.05 -14.15
C VAL A 116 4.02 7.09 -12.98
N PRO A 117 5.03 6.89 -12.11
CA PRO A 117 4.85 6.14 -10.87
C PRO A 117 4.21 7.04 -9.79
N ARG A 118 3.38 6.45 -8.93
CA ARG A 118 2.79 7.11 -7.77
C ARG A 118 2.41 6.11 -6.68
N THR A 119 2.25 6.60 -5.45
CA THR A 119 1.51 5.85 -4.41
C THR A 119 0.01 6.03 -4.62
N ARG A 120 -0.82 5.24 -3.92
CA ARG A 120 -2.28 5.21 -4.16
C ARG A 120 -2.96 6.58 -4.07
N LEU A 121 -2.59 7.42 -3.10
CA LEU A 121 -3.24 8.71 -2.82
C LEU A 121 -2.44 9.95 -3.29
N GLN A 122 -1.33 9.75 -4.00
CA GLN A 122 -0.56 10.84 -4.58
C GLN A 122 -0.69 10.81 -6.11
N PRO A 123 -0.52 11.93 -6.83
CA PRO A 123 -0.50 11.95 -8.30
C PRO A 123 0.87 11.53 -8.89
N VAL A 124 1.94 11.76 -8.13
CA VAL A 124 3.35 11.42 -8.45
C VAL A 124 4.05 10.95 -7.18
N LEU A 125 5.18 10.24 -7.31
CA LEU A 125 6.05 9.97 -6.17
C LEU A 125 6.76 11.26 -5.71
N THR A 126 6.55 11.66 -4.47
CA THR A 126 7.26 12.78 -3.84
C THR A 126 8.18 12.29 -2.72
N PRO A 127 9.34 12.94 -2.48
CA PRO A 127 10.09 12.70 -1.26
C PRO A 127 9.22 12.98 -0.04
N SER A 128 9.31 12.12 0.96
CA SER A 128 8.70 12.32 2.26
C SER A 128 9.77 12.22 3.34
N ARG A 129 9.44 12.66 4.56
CA ARG A 129 10.33 12.52 5.73
C ARG A 129 10.64 11.06 6.10
N TRP A 130 9.98 10.08 5.48
CA TRP A 130 10.18 8.62 5.66
C TRP A 130 11.06 7.99 4.61
N GLY A 131 11.30 8.69 3.52
CA GLY A 131 12.00 8.12 2.40
C GLY A 131 11.73 8.91 1.16
N ASP A 132 12.75 8.95 0.33
CA ASP A 132 12.59 9.35 -1.04
C ASP A 132 12.05 8.13 -1.80
N TRP A 133 10.73 8.12 -2.05
CA TRP A 133 10.09 7.02 -2.78
C TRP A 133 10.73 6.82 -4.16
N ASN A 134 11.27 7.88 -4.77
CA ASN A 134 12.00 7.75 -6.03
C ASN A 134 13.32 7.01 -5.84
N LYS A 135 14.05 7.22 -4.73
CA LYS A 135 15.26 6.44 -4.40
C LYS A 135 14.94 4.98 -4.11
N LEU A 136 13.93 4.71 -3.28
CA LEU A 136 13.53 3.33 -2.98
C LEU A 136 13.10 2.59 -4.26
N LEU A 137 12.30 3.25 -5.10
CA LEU A 137 11.89 2.68 -6.38
C LEU A 137 13.08 2.48 -7.33
N ALA A 138 14.00 3.43 -7.42
CA ALA A 138 15.19 3.31 -8.28
C ALA A 138 16.12 2.18 -7.84
N GLU A 139 16.14 1.86 -6.55
CA GLU A 139 16.88 0.71 -6.03
C GLU A 139 16.18 -0.62 -6.34
N ALA A 140 14.87 -0.70 -6.07
CA ALA A 140 14.10 -1.93 -6.29
C ALA A 140 13.86 -2.23 -7.78
N LEU A 141 13.82 -1.19 -8.62
CA LEU A 141 13.57 -1.25 -10.05
C LEU A 141 14.46 -0.23 -10.80
N PRO A 142 15.76 -0.53 -10.95
CA PRO A 142 16.69 0.38 -11.62
C PRO A 142 16.39 0.54 -13.12
N ASP A 143 15.90 -0.53 -13.76
CA ASP A 143 15.41 -0.49 -15.14
C ASP A 143 13.87 -0.49 -15.16
N LYS A 144 13.30 0.65 -15.56
CA LYS A 144 11.85 0.87 -15.64
C LYS A 144 11.30 0.56 -17.04
N SER A 145 12.16 0.26 -18.01
CA SER A 145 11.77 0.13 -19.43
C SER A 145 10.72 -0.96 -19.66
N GLY A 146 10.78 -2.07 -18.92
CA GLY A 146 9.76 -3.13 -18.98
C GLY A 146 8.38 -2.62 -18.58
N VAL A 147 8.30 -1.84 -17.49
CA VAL A 147 7.06 -1.24 -16.99
C VAL A 147 6.51 -0.20 -17.96
N GLU A 148 7.37 0.70 -18.44
CA GLU A 148 7.00 1.73 -19.40
C GLU A 148 6.45 1.12 -20.70
N ARG A 149 7.12 0.09 -21.22
CA ARG A 149 6.68 -0.65 -22.40
C ARG A 149 5.35 -1.35 -22.15
N ALA A 150 5.17 -2.02 -21.02
CA ALA A 150 3.92 -2.71 -20.70
C ALA A 150 2.74 -1.73 -20.65
N VAL A 151 2.89 -0.60 -19.96
CA VAL A 151 1.84 0.43 -19.89
C VAL A 151 1.50 0.98 -21.27
N ARG A 152 2.52 1.31 -22.08
CA ARG A 152 2.34 1.86 -23.44
C ARG A 152 1.73 0.85 -24.42
N GLU A 153 2.26 -0.37 -24.46
CA GLU A 153 1.85 -1.41 -25.42
C GLU A 153 0.48 -2.02 -25.07
N GLN A 154 0.14 -2.13 -23.77
CA GLN A 154 -1.07 -2.82 -23.32
C GLN A 154 -2.21 -1.86 -22.92
N GLY A 155 -1.94 -0.56 -22.76
CA GLY A 155 -2.93 0.42 -22.33
C GLY A 155 -3.48 0.11 -20.92
N VAL A 156 -2.59 -0.25 -20.00
CA VAL A 156 -2.93 -0.68 -18.64
C VAL A 156 -2.34 0.24 -17.59
N VAL A 157 -2.96 0.25 -16.41
CA VAL A 157 -2.32 0.71 -15.18
C VAL A 157 -1.74 -0.51 -14.47
N LEU A 158 -0.46 -0.48 -14.13
CA LEU A 158 0.19 -1.56 -13.37
C LEU A 158 0.31 -1.15 -11.91
N ALA A 159 0.00 -2.07 -10.99
CA ALA A 159 0.20 -1.87 -9.56
C ALA A 159 1.14 -2.95 -9.03
N PHE A 160 2.27 -2.48 -8.52
CA PHE A 160 3.28 -3.28 -7.86
C PHE A 160 3.21 -3.03 -6.36
N GLU A 161 3.64 -4.01 -5.57
CA GLU A 161 3.97 -3.79 -4.16
C GLU A 161 5.47 -3.54 -4.04
N LEU A 162 5.87 -2.44 -3.42
CA LEU A 162 7.23 -2.18 -2.96
C LEU A 162 7.31 -2.62 -1.50
N TRP A 163 8.11 -3.64 -1.19
CA TRP A 163 8.11 -4.29 0.13
C TRP A 163 9.54 -4.69 0.52
N GLY A 164 9.74 -5.03 1.80
CA GLY A 164 11.05 -5.34 2.38
C GLY A 164 11.30 -4.54 3.64
N TYR A 165 12.32 -4.88 4.42
CA TYR A 165 12.53 -4.21 5.71
C TYR A 165 12.89 -2.73 5.57
N ARG A 166 13.40 -2.29 4.41
CA ARG A 166 13.68 -0.88 4.10
C ARG A 166 12.42 -0.07 3.80
N ASN A 167 11.30 -0.73 3.54
CA ASN A 167 9.95 -0.15 3.52
C ASN A 167 9.12 -0.80 4.64
N PRO A 168 9.34 -0.43 5.91
CA PRO A 168 8.76 -1.14 7.04
C PRO A 168 7.25 -0.88 7.17
N HIS A 169 6.50 -1.96 7.30
CA HIS A 169 5.07 -1.97 7.62
C HIS A 169 4.83 -2.86 8.86
N LEU A 170 3.74 -3.62 8.89
CA LEU A 170 3.42 -4.55 9.96
C LEU A 170 4.28 -5.81 9.91
N ILE A 171 4.54 -6.33 8.71
CA ILE A 171 5.31 -7.55 8.49
C ILE A 171 6.80 -7.26 8.47
N LYS A 172 7.55 -8.11 9.19
CA LYS A 172 9.02 -8.07 9.18
C LYS A 172 9.54 -8.95 8.05
N TYR A 173 10.22 -8.32 7.11
CA TYR A 173 10.87 -8.99 5.99
C TYR A 173 12.37 -9.19 6.25
N GLU A 174 12.93 -10.28 5.71
CA GLU A 174 14.39 -10.43 5.57
C GLU A 174 14.89 -9.80 4.27
N THR A 175 14.04 -9.70 3.25
CA THR A 175 14.35 -9.01 1.99
C THR A 175 14.58 -7.51 2.26
N PRO A 176 15.70 -6.92 1.79
CA PRO A 176 15.96 -5.49 1.98
C PRO A 176 14.90 -4.63 1.33
N LEU A 177 14.75 -4.80 0.02
CA LEU A 177 13.76 -4.09 -0.77
C LEU A 177 13.51 -4.89 -2.05
N ALA A 178 12.25 -5.06 -2.41
CA ALA A 178 11.82 -5.73 -3.61
C ALA A 178 10.56 -5.07 -4.16
N ILE A 179 10.33 -5.24 -5.46
CA ILE A 179 9.10 -4.82 -6.12
C ILE A 179 8.48 -6.02 -6.83
N THR A 180 7.18 -6.21 -6.62
CA THR A 180 6.45 -7.37 -7.14
C THR A 180 5.16 -6.91 -7.79
N LEU A 181 4.89 -7.35 -9.02
CA LEU A 181 3.64 -7.08 -9.72
C LEU A 181 2.50 -7.77 -8.98
N HIS A 182 1.58 -6.97 -8.46
CA HIS A 182 0.42 -7.45 -7.73
C HIS A 182 -0.83 -7.50 -8.62
N THR A 183 -1.04 -6.47 -9.46
CA THR A 183 -2.21 -6.43 -10.33
C THR A 183 -2.05 -5.47 -11.51
N ALA A 184 -2.99 -5.51 -12.44
CA ALA A 184 -3.13 -4.53 -13.50
C ALA A 184 -4.61 -4.18 -13.71
N ILE A 185 -4.86 -2.94 -14.11
CA ILE A 185 -6.19 -2.41 -14.38
C ILE A 185 -6.28 -2.01 -15.84
N ARG A 186 -7.31 -2.51 -16.53
CA ARG A 186 -7.64 -2.18 -17.92
C ARG A 186 -9.14 -1.88 -18.01
N HIS A 187 -9.50 -0.74 -18.58
CA HIS A 187 -10.90 -0.31 -18.70
C HIS A 187 -11.70 -0.44 -17.38
N LYS A 188 -11.13 0.08 -16.27
CA LYS A 188 -11.77 0.07 -14.93
C LYS A 188 -11.93 -1.31 -14.29
N LYS A 189 -11.36 -2.36 -14.87
CA LYS A 189 -11.42 -3.74 -14.37
C LYS A 189 -10.03 -4.27 -14.09
N ILE A 190 -9.91 -5.02 -13.00
CA ILE A 190 -8.72 -5.81 -12.72
C ILE A 190 -8.62 -6.90 -13.79
N VAL A 191 -7.43 -7.08 -14.37
CA VAL A 191 -7.17 -8.13 -15.37
C VAL A 191 -7.15 -9.53 -14.73
N SER A 192 -7.50 -10.56 -15.49
CA SER A 192 -7.39 -11.95 -15.03
C SER A 192 -5.94 -12.32 -14.66
N HIS A 193 -5.77 -13.27 -13.74
CA HIS A 193 -4.42 -13.70 -13.36
C HIS A 193 -3.62 -14.26 -14.55
N ARG A 194 -4.28 -14.95 -15.49
CA ARG A 194 -3.66 -15.45 -16.72
C ARG A 194 -3.03 -14.31 -17.54
N LEU A 195 -3.77 -13.22 -17.76
CA LEU A 195 -3.26 -12.06 -18.49
C LEU A 195 -2.18 -11.33 -17.70
N LEU A 196 -2.32 -11.25 -16.37
CA LEU A 196 -1.29 -10.67 -15.51
C LEU A 196 0.03 -11.45 -15.58
N ALA A 197 -0.04 -12.79 -15.55
CA ALA A 197 1.10 -13.68 -15.67
C ALA A 197 1.75 -13.63 -17.05
N ASP A 198 0.95 -13.53 -18.12
CA ASP A 198 1.46 -13.31 -19.47
C ASP A 198 2.23 -11.98 -19.58
N MET A 199 1.67 -10.89 -19.05
CA MET A 199 2.38 -9.60 -18.96
C MET A 199 3.66 -9.71 -18.13
N ALA A 200 3.62 -10.39 -16.98
CA ALA A 200 4.80 -10.59 -16.15
C ALA A 200 5.92 -11.31 -16.91
N GLY A 201 5.60 -12.41 -17.62
CA GLY A 201 6.57 -13.14 -18.43
C GLY A 201 7.09 -12.32 -19.61
N ARG A 202 6.21 -11.62 -20.33
CA ARG A 202 6.57 -10.84 -21.53
C ARG A 202 7.45 -9.62 -21.22
N PHE A 203 7.21 -8.96 -20.09
CA PHE A 203 7.89 -7.71 -19.73
C PHE A 203 8.90 -7.86 -18.59
N GLY A 204 9.12 -9.09 -18.09
CA GLY A 204 10.17 -9.41 -17.12
C GLY A 204 9.86 -8.98 -15.69
N PHE A 205 8.60 -9.08 -15.26
CA PHE A 205 8.20 -8.71 -13.90
C PHE A 205 8.21 -9.91 -12.96
N ASN A 206 8.61 -9.68 -11.70
CA ASN A 206 8.31 -10.62 -10.62
C ASN A 206 6.82 -10.56 -10.33
N LEU A 207 6.09 -11.65 -10.60
CA LEU A 207 4.67 -11.76 -10.27
C LEU A 207 4.52 -12.22 -8.81
N VAL A 208 3.50 -11.72 -8.12
CA VAL A 208 3.15 -12.19 -6.78
C VAL A 208 2.93 -13.71 -6.77
N GLU A 209 3.51 -14.37 -5.76
CA GLU A 209 3.48 -15.83 -5.65
C GLU A 209 2.05 -16.34 -5.45
N SER A 210 1.71 -17.38 -6.22
CA SER A 210 0.49 -18.17 -6.03
C SER A 210 0.77 -19.30 -5.04
N ILE A 211 0.10 -19.28 -3.89
CA ILE A 211 0.30 -20.26 -2.81
C ILE A 211 -0.65 -21.45 -2.90
N GLU A 212 -1.79 -21.30 -3.56
CA GLU A 212 -2.73 -22.40 -3.86
C GLU A 212 -3.58 -22.06 -5.08
N VAL A 213 -3.76 -23.02 -5.99
CA VAL A 213 -4.83 -22.97 -7.00
C VAL A 213 -5.99 -23.81 -6.46
N ALA A 214 -7.11 -23.15 -6.18
CA ALA A 214 -8.27 -23.76 -5.54
C ALA A 214 -9.34 -24.13 -6.58
N ARG A 215 -10.26 -25.01 -6.19
CA ARG A 215 -11.45 -25.28 -7.01
C ARG A 215 -12.33 -24.04 -7.05
N PRO A 216 -12.74 -23.55 -8.23
CA PRO A 216 -13.49 -22.32 -8.36
C PRO A 216 -14.99 -22.55 -8.09
N ASP A 217 -15.32 -23.12 -6.94
CA ASP A 217 -16.69 -23.30 -6.44
C ASP A 217 -16.81 -22.73 -5.02
N SER A 218 -17.99 -22.24 -4.66
CA SER A 218 -18.15 -21.49 -3.40
C SER A 218 -17.80 -22.29 -2.15
N THR A 219 -18.08 -23.60 -2.12
CA THR A 219 -17.76 -24.47 -0.98
C THR A 219 -16.25 -24.69 -0.88
N GLY A 220 -15.62 -25.11 -1.98
CA GLY A 220 -14.17 -25.35 -2.04
C GLY A 220 -13.36 -24.08 -1.73
N LEU A 221 -13.82 -22.93 -2.20
CA LEU A 221 -13.17 -21.64 -1.89
C LEU A 221 -13.33 -21.25 -0.42
N ALA A 222 -14.50 -21.47 0.19
CA ALA A 222 -14.71 -21.16 1.60
C ALA A 222 -13.87 -22.05 2.52
N GLU A 223 -13.75 -23.34 2.19
CA GLU A 223 -12.86 -24.27 2.89
C GLU A 223 -11.40 -23.85 2.75
N ALA A 224 -10.94 -23.57 1.52
CA ALA A 224 -9.57 -23.12 1.28
C ALA A 224 -9.26 -21.80 2.00
N TYR A 225 -10.20 -20.85 1.99
CA TYR A 225 -10.07 -19.59 2.69
C TYR A 225 -9.83 -19.81 4.19
N ARG A 226 -10.68 -20.60 4.87
CA ARG A 226 -10.53 -20.89 6.31
C ARG A 226 -9.23 -21.60 6.63
N ARG A 227 -8.86 -22.61 5.85
CA ARG A 227 -7.57 -23.31 6.04
C ARG A 227 -6.38 -22.36 5.96
N TRP A 228 -6.40 -21.41 5.02
CA TRP A 228 -5.34 -20.40 4.92
C TRP A 228 -5.34 -19.43 6.09
N GLN A 229 -6.51 -18.99 6.57
CA GLN A 229 -6.59 -18.18 7.79
C GLN A 229 -5.95 -18.88 8.98
N GLU A 230 -6.29 -20.15 9.22
CA GLU A 230 -5.74 -20.96 10.31
C GLU A 230 -4.22 -21.14 10.18
N LYS A 231 -3.72 -21.46 8.98
CA LYS A 231 -2.29 -21.64 8.72
C LYS A 231 -1.48 -20.36 8.91
N MET A 232 -2.02 -19.21 8.51
CA MET A 232 -1.35 -17.91 8.73
C MET A 232 -1.38 -17.51 10.21
N GLU A 233 -2.48 -17.78 10.91
CA GLU A 233 -2.60 -17.53 12.34
C GLU A 233 -1.60 -18.35 13.16
N GLU A 234 -1.44 -19.63 12.83
CA GLU A 234 -0.46 -20.51 13.49
C GLU A 234 0.98 -19.99 13.30
N ARG A 235 1.32 -19.51 12.10
CA ARG A 235 2.64 -18.93 11.80
C ARG A 235 2.87 -17.64 12.57
N ASN A 236 1.89 -16.73 12.61
CA ASN A 236 1.98 -15.50 13.40
C ASN A 236 2.13 -15.79 14.91
N LYS A 237 1.34 -16.72 15.46
CA LYS A 237 1.47 -17.13 16.88
C LYS A 237 2.85 -17.71 17.19
N SER A 238 3.38 -18.51 16.28
CA SER A 238 4.70 -19.14 16.44
C SER A 238 5.86 -18.13 16.36
N ALA A 239 5.67 -16.98 15.71
CA ALA A 239 6.67 -15.92 15.61
C ALA A 239 6.84 -15.12 16.92
N GLY A 240 5.90 -15.25 17.85
CA GLY A 240 5.91 -14.57 19.15
C GLY A 240 4.95 -13.39 19.23
N GLU A 241 4.69 -12.94 20.46
CA GLU A 241 3.75 -11.86 20.73
C GLU A 241 4.16 -10.55 20.03
N GLY A 242 3.22 -9.94 19.31
CA GLY A 242 3.44 -8.70 18.56
C GLY A 242 4.34 -8.83 17.33
N VAL A 243 4.64 -10.05 16.87
CA VAL A 243 5.41 -10.31 15.66
C VAL A 243 4.50 -10.94 14.61
N PHE A 244 4.34 -10.26 13.47
CA PHE A 244 3.57 -10.75 12.34
C PHE A 244 4.51 -11.09 11.18
N VAL A 245 4.40 -12.33 10.69
CA VAL A 245 5.17 -12.87 9.55
C VAL A 245 4.29 -13.05 8.31
N ASP A 246 2.98 -13.14 8.48
CA ASP A 246 2.00 -13.16 7.40
C ASP A 246 0.94 -12.06 7.60
N GLU A 247 0.80 -11.18 6.61
CA GLU A 247 -0.30 -10.21 6.60
C GLU A 247 -1.62 -10.87 6.17
N GLY A 248 -1.52 -11.84 5.27
CA GLY A 248 -2.66 -12.50 4.65
C GLY A 248 -2.33 -13.11 3.28
N ALA A 249 -3.40 -13.50 2.62
CA ALA A 249 -3.44 -13.87 1.21
C ALA A 249 -4.50 -13.02 0.48
N VAL A 250 -4.40 -12.97 -0.85
CA VAL A 250 -5.45 -12.46 -1.72
C VAL A 250 -6.03 -13.63 -2.50
N LEU A 251 -7.32 -13.90 -2.28
CA LEU A 251 -8.10 -14.78 -3.13
C LEU A 251 -8.42 -14.03 -4.43
N VAL A 252 -7.89 -14.55 -5.52
CA VAL A 252 -8.08 -14.06 -6.89
C VAL A 252 -9.04 -14.99 -7.61
N ILE A 253 -10.21 -14.50 -7.99
CA ILE A 253 -11.19 -15.23 -8.79
C ILE A 253 -11.21 -14.63 -10.19
N SER A 254 -10.70 -15.38 -11.17
CA SER A 254 -10.52 -14.91 -12.55
C SER A 254 -11.55 -15.50 -13.49
N THR A 255 -12.15 -14.64 -14.31
CA THR A 255 -12.71 -15.02 -15.61
C THR A 255 -11.59 -15.03 -16.67
N THR A 256 -11.92 -15.25 -17.94
CA THR A 256 -10.92 -15.19 -19.03
C THR A 256 -10.17 -13.86 -19.08
N GLU A 257 -10.86 -12.75 -18.83
CA GLU A 257 -10.35 -11.39 -19.06
C GLU A 257 -10.16 -10.56 -17.78
N THR A 258 -10.97 -10.81 -16.75
CA THR A 258 -10.99 -10.00 -15.54
C THR A 258 -10.86 -10.84 -14.29
N ALA A 259 -10.55 -10.20 -13.16
CA ALA A 259 -10.60 -10.84 -11.86
C ALA A 259 -11.32 -10.00 -10.80
N THR A 260 -11.79 -10.69 -9.77
CA THR A 260 -12.28 -10.12 -8.51
C THR A 260 -11.37 -10.59 -7.39
N TYR A 261 -10.98 -9.66 -6.50
CA TYR A 261 -10.08 -9.96 -5.39
C TYR A 261 -10.81 -9.90 -4.06
N TYR A 262 -10.47 -10.82 -3.17
CA TYR A 262 -10.87 -10.82 -1.78
C TYR A 262 -9.64 -10.98 -0.89
N LYS A 263 -9.54 -10.19 0.18
CA LYS A 263 -8.48 -10.40 1.17
C LYS A 263 -8.87 -11.55 2.09
N CYS A 264 -7.91 -12.42 2.37
CA CYS A 264 -7.98 -13.51 3.32
C CYS A 264 -6.91 -13.23 4.37
N LYS A 265 -7.29 -12.78 5.56
CA LYS A 265 -6.32 -12.42 6.61
C LYS A 265 -6.48 -13.34 7.80
N PRO A 266 -5.41 -13.67 8.53
CA PRO A 266 -5.54 -14.45 9.76
C PRO A 266 -6.37 -13.67 10.80
N PRO A 267 -7.10 -14.34 11.71
CA PRO A 267 -8.01 -13.68 12.64
C PRO A 267 -7.34 -12.58 13.47
N SER A 268 -6.11 -12.78 13.95
CA SER A 268 -5.35 -11.75 14.67
C SER A 268 -5.17 -10.44 13.89
N ILE A 269 -5.02 -10.53 12.56
CA ILE A 269 -4.92 -9.37 11.67
C ILE A 269 -6.32 -8.83 11.32
N GLU A 270 -7.32 -9.70 11.17
CA GLU A 270 -8.71 -9.28 10.96
C GLU A 270 -9.24 -8.48 12.14
N GLU A 271 -8.91 -8.88 13.37
CA GLU A 271 -9.28 -8.16 14.59
C GLU A 271 -8.75 -6.73 14.60
N ILE A 272 -7.52 -6.51 14.11
CA ILE A 272 -6.96 -5.16 13.96
C ILE A 272 -7.77 -4.35 12.92
N HIS A 273 -8.25 -4.98 11.85
CA HIS A 273 -9.01 -4.31 10.77
C HIS A 273 -10.52 -4.18 11.02
N TRP A 274 -11.10 -4.95 11.94
CA TRP A 274 -12.55 -5.00 12.22
C TRP A 274 -12.91 -4.44 13.59
N ALA A 275 -12.01 -3.70 14.22
CA ALA A 275 -12.21 -3.13 15.54
C ALA A 275 -13.34 -2.06 15.62
N VAL A 276 -14.28 -2.01 14.68
CA VAL A 276 -15.54 -1.30 14.85
C VAL A 276 -16.24 -1.86 16.11
N GLY A 277 -16.24 -1.07 17.19
CA GLY A 277 -16.87 -1.46 18.46
C GLY A 277 -15.97 -2.23 19.46
N ARG A 278 -14.65 -2.29 19.25
CA ARG A 278 -13.69 -2.91 20.21
C ARG A 278 -12.68 -1.87 20.73
N HIS A 279 -12.07 -2.18 21.88
CA HIS A 279 -11.03 -1.37 22.52
C HIS A 279 -9.90 -1.02 21.53
N ILE A 280 -9.57 0.27 21.42
CA ILE A 280 -8.49 0.77 20.55
C ILE A 280 -7.16 0.28 21.14
N SER A 281 -6.45 -0.57 20.40
CA SER A 281 -5.15 -1.10 20.81
C SER A 281 -4.00 -0.25 20.29
N LYS A 282 -2.81 -0.45 20.86
CA LYS A 282 -1.57 0.20 20.42
C LYS A 282 -1.27 -0.07 18.94
N GLU A 283 -1.52 -1.29 18.48
CA GLU A 283 -1.28 -1.74 17.10
C GLU A 283 -2.21 -1.06 16.11
N ILE A 284 -3.49 -0.86 16.49
CA ILE A 284 -4.47 -0.12 15.68
C ILE A 284 -4.01 1.31 15.48
N VAL A 285 -3.62 2.00 16.57
CA VAL A 285 -3.11 3.37 16.48
C VAL A 285 -1.87 3.41 15.57
N ARG A 286 -0.91 2.50 15.77
CA ARG A 286 0.30 2.44 14.92
C ARG A 286 -0.02 2.27 13.43
N GLN A 287 -0.98 1.43 13.06
CA GLN A 287 -1.38 1.28 11.66
C GLN A 287 -1.97 2.57 11.09
N VAL A 288 -2.80 3.28 11.85
CA VAL A 288 -3.31 4.60 11.44
C VAL A 288 -2.14 5.56 11.21
N LEU A 289 -1.16 5.59 12.10
CA LEU A 289 0.02 6.45 11.93
C LEU A 289 0.84 6.06 10.69
N TYR A 290 1.08 4.76 10.43
CA TYR A 290 1.76 4.32 9.20
C TYR A 290 0.95 4.68 7.93
N LYS A 291 -0.38 4.53 7.95
CA LYS A 291 -1.26 4.94 6.85
C LYS A 291 -1.20 6.45 6.60
N MET A 292 -1.26 7.27 7.66
CA MET A 292 -1.06 8.72 7.55
C MET A 292 0.29 9.04 6.92
N LEU A 293 1.32 8.31 7.34
CA LEU A 293 2.68 8.39 6.83
C LEU A 293 2.77 8.19 5.31
N GLU A 294 2.24 7.08 4.82
CA GLU A 294 2.24 6.71 3.40
C GLU A 294 1.48 7.74 2.56
N ASN A 295 0.45 8.35 3.15
CA ASN A 295 -0.35 9.39 2.51
C ASN A 295 0.33 10.77 2.52
N GLY A 296 1.57 10.85 3.01
CA GLY A 296 2.37 12.07 3.00
C GLY A 296 1.99 13.07 4.09
N TYR A 297 1.35 12.62 5.18
CA TYR A 297 1.03 13.48 6.30
C TYR A 297 2.31 13.96 7.02
N ASP A 298 2.33 15.23 7.39
CA ASP A 298 3.42 15.89 8.09
C ASP A 298 3.21 15.84 9.61
N PHE A 299 3.93 14.95 10.31
CA PHE A 299 3.83 14.86 11.78
C PHE A 299 4.71 15.88 12.51
N ASP A 300 5.49 16.72 11.83
CA ASP A 300 6.20 17.81 12.50
C ASP A 300 5.25 18.98 12.78
N ALA A 301 4.32 19.23 11.85
CA ALA A 301 3.22 20.18 12.01
C ALA A 301 1.96 19.56 12.65
N GLY A 302 1.94 18.23 12.77
CA GLY A 302 0.79 17.44 13.19
C GLY A 302 0.57 17.33 14.69
N LYS A 303 -0.56 16.73 15.07
CA LYS A 303 -0.91 16.44 16.47
C LYS A 303 -1.65 15.11 16.61
N ALA A 304 -1.65 14.55 17.82
CA ALA A 304 -2.29 13.26 18.10
C ALA A 304 -3.79 13.24 17.77
N GLU A 305 -4.47 14.38 17.87
CA GLU A 305 -5.87 14.53 17.51
C GLU A 305 -6.14 14.26 16.02
N ASP A 306 -5.14 14.44 15.14
CA ASP A 306 -5.33 14.13 13.72
C ASP A 306 -5.40 12.60 13.50
N ALA A 307 -4.68 11.81 14.30
CA ALA A 307 -4.85 10.36 14.32
C ALA A 307 -6.20 9.94 14.90
N MET A 308 -6.74 10.70 15.87
CA MET A 308 -8.09 10.48 16.38
C MET A 308 -9.14 10.70 15.29
N THR A 309 -9.00 11.76 14.48
CA THR A 309 -9.89 12.00 13.33
C THR A 309 -9.81 10.88 12.29
N GLU A 310 -8.62 10.34 12.02
CA GLU A 310 -8.50 9.19 11.12
C GLU A 310 -9.16 7.91 11.71
N LEU A 311 -9.17 7.75 13.03
CA LEU A 311 -9.87 6.65 13.72
C LEU A 311 -11.40 6.79 13.67
N GLU A 312 -11.96 7.99 13.49
CA GLU A 312 -13.42 8.19 13.36
C GLU A 312 -14.01 7.46 12.14
N ALA A 313 -13.18 7.01 11.20
CA ALA A 313 -13.61 6.14 10.11
C ALA A 313 -14.11 4.77 10.60
N ASP A 314 -13.56 4.27 11.71
CA ASP A 314 -13.76 2.92 12.20
C ASP A 314 -14.33 2.87 13.63
N PHE A 315 -14.24 3.94 14.42
CA PHE A 315 -14.63 4.00 15.83
C PHE A 315 -15.62 5.13 16.12
N GLN A 316 -16.46 4.94 17.14
CA GLN A 316 -17.35 6.00 17.62
C GLN A 316 -16.59 6.99 18.51
N PRO A 317 -16.98 8.28 18.54
CA PRO A 317 -16.28 9.30 19.34
C PRO A 317 -16.05 8.94 20.81
N PRO A 318 -17.00 8.33 21.55
CA PRO A 318 -16.77 7.96 22.95
C PRO A 318 -15.68 6.90 23.14
N GLU A 319 -15.48 6.02 22.16
CA GLU A 319 -14.43 4.99 22.19
C GLU A 319 -13.05 5.63 22.01
N ILE A 320 -12.96 6.59 21.08
CA ILE A 320 -11.75 7.37 20.81
C ILE A 320 -11.38 8.25 22.01
N GLU A 321 -12.37 8.94 22.59
CA GLU A 321 -12.19 9.76 23.78
C GLU A 321 -11.71 8.93 24.98
N GLY A 322 -12.25 7.71 25.15
CA GLY A 322 -11.85 6.78 26.22
C GLY A 322 -10.39 6.33 26.13
N GLU A 323 -9.82 6.29 24.93
CA GLU A 323 -8.45 5.82 24.66
C GLU A 323 -7.50 6.97 24.27
N ALA A 324 -7.89 8.22 24.49
CA ALA A 324 -7.13 9.40 24.06
C ALA A 324 -5.69 9.42 24.60
N ASP A 325 -5.47 8.96 25.83
CA ASP A 325 -4.14 8.90 26.45
C ASP A 325 -3.24 7.84 25.79
N LEU A 326 -3.81 6.68 25.43
CA LEU A 326 -3.10 5.65 24.67
C LEU A 326 -2.73 6.20 23.29
N ILE A 327 -3.67 6.82 22.58
CA ILE A 327 -3.44 7.40 21.25
C ILE A 327 -2.31 8.43 21.30
N ARG A 328 -2.34 9.36 22.27
CA ARG A 328 -1.27 10.36 22.48
C ARG A 328 0.07 9.72 22.82
N LYS A 329 0.08 8.69 23.66
CA LYS A 329 1.31 7.96 23.99
C LYS A 329 1.92 7.32 22.74
N VAL A 330 1.12 6.61 21.97
CA VAL A 330 1.58 5.94 20.75
C VAL A 330 2.02 6.95 19.69
N TRP A 331 1.30 8.06 19.55
CA TRP A 331 1.71 9.20 18.71
C TRP A 331 3.09 9.69 19.09
N ASN A 332 3.34 10.00 20.37
CA ASN A 332 4.62 10.51 20.84
C ASN A 332 5.75 9.49 20.68
N GLU A 333 5.50 8.21 20.97
CA GLU A 333 6.48 7.15 20.73
C GLU A 333 6.84 7.05 19.25
N PHE A 334 5.83 7.11 18.38
CA PHE A 334 5.99 7.08 16.94
C PHE A 334 6.79 8.29 16.47
N THR A 335 6.33 9.52 16.71
CA THR A 335 7.01 10.75 16.28
C THR A 335 8.43 10.88 16.81
N LEU A 336 8.70 10.42 18.03
CA LEU A 336 10.07 10.38 18.56
C LEU A 336 10.95 9.39 17.78
N GLU A 337 10.45 8.18 17.53
CA GLU A 337 11.16 7.18 16.72
C GLU A 337 11.44 7.72 15.31
N LEU A 338 10.43 8.39 14.73
CA LEU A 338 10.53 9.05 13.45
C LEU A 338 11.67 10.09 13.40
N GLN A 339 11.69 11.01 14.37
CA GLN A 339 12.74 12.04 14.47
C GLN A 339 14.13 11.44 14.68
N LYS A 340 14.23 10.40 15.52
CA LYS A 340 15.48 9.67 15.75
C LYS A 340 16.01 9.04 14.46
N GLN A 341 15.14 8.42 13.66
CA GLN A 341 15.50 7.86 12.37
C GLN A 341 15.95 8.95 11.39
N ALA A 342 15.24 10.07 11.30
CA ALA A 342 15.64 11.20 10.44
C ALA A 342 17.01 11.78 10.83
N TRP A 343 17.26 11.96 12.13
CA TRP A 343 18.56 12.42 12.64
C TRP A 343 19.69 11.43 12.30
N LEU A 344 19.45 10.14 12.54
CA LEU A 344 20.40 9.09 12.19
C LEU A 344 20.72 9.10 10.69
N ARG A 345 19.71 9.27 9.82
CA ARG A 345 19.93 9.40 8.37
C ARG A 345 20.81 10.60 8.04
N GLY A 346 20.55 11.75 8.66
CA GLY A 346 21.38 12.93 8.50
C GLY A 346 22.84 12.70 8.88
N LEU A 347 23.10 11.95 9.96
CA LEU A 347 24.46 11.58 10.37
C LEU A 347 25.11 10.61 9.37
N VAL A 348 24.38 9.61 8.89
CA VAL A 348 24.86 8.67 7.86
C VAL A 348 25.24 9.42 6.59
N ASP A 349 24.36 10.28 6.10
CA ASP A 349 24.59 11.06 4.87
C ASP A 349 25.78 12.03 5.04
N ALA A 350 25.89 12.70 6.19
CA ALA A 350 27.00 13.60 6.49
C ALA A 350 28.35 12.89 6.66
N SER A 351 28.36 11.59 6.97
CA SER A 351 29.60 10.84 7.16
C SER A 351 30.38 10.66 5.85
N GLY A 352 29.70 10.68 4.69
CA GLY A 352 30.28 10.32 3.40
C GLY A 352 30.74 8.87 3.29
N LEU A 353 30.46 8.03 4.30
CA LEU A 353 30.81 6.60 4.31
C LEU A 353 29.75 5.78 3.58
N ASP A 354 30.16 4.64 3.02
CA ASP A 354 29.21 3.65 2.53
C ASP A 354 28.47 3.04 3.73
N PRO A 355 27.14 3.18 3.85
CA PRO A 355 26.40 2.64 4.98
C PRO A 355 26.38 1.11 5.04
N ARG A 356 26.84 0.42 3.99
CA ARG A 356 27.04 -1.03 3.97
C ARG A 356 28.37 -1.44 4.64
N ASP A 357 29.31 -0.51 4.80
CA ASP A 357 30.52 -0.71 5.62
C ASP A 357 30.20 -0.48 7.10
N LEU A 358 29.41 -1.42 7.66
CA LEU A 358 28.93 -1.35 9.03
C LEU A 358 30.04 -1.13 10.07
N PRO A 359 31.24 -1.76 9.98
CA PRO A 359 32.31 -1.50 10.93
C PRO A 359 32.75 -0.02 10.98
N ASN A 360 32.97 0.61 9.83
CA ASN A 360 33.38 2.02 9.77
C ASN A 360 32.21 2.96 10.10
N MET A 361 31.01 2.65 9.62
CA MET A 361 29.79 3.40 9.92
C MET A 361 29.47 3.41 11.42
N MET A 362 29.52 2.27 12.10
CA MET A 362 29.27 2.18 13.54
C MET A 362 30.35 2.91 14.34
N ARG A 363 31.60 2.90 13.89
CA ARG A 363 32.68 3.67 14.53
C ARG A 363 32.39 5.16 14.46
N TYR A 364 31.95 5.67 13.31
CA TYR A 364 31.54 7.06 13.15
C TYR A 364 30.34 7.39 14.04
N LEU A 365 29.26 6.61 13.96
CA LEU A 365 28.02 6.87 14.70
C LEU A 365 28.17 6.74 16.23
N SER A 366 29.12 5.93 16.71
CA SER A 366 29.43 5.84 18.14
C SER A 366 29.97 7.13 18.77
N GLN A 367 30.38 8.10 17.94
CA GLN A 367 30.77 9.43 18.39
C GLN A 367 29.56 10.31 18.73
N HIS A 368 28.39 9.99 18.17
CA HIS A 368 27.16 10.77 18.32
C HIS A 368 26.13 10.10 19.24
N TYR A 369 26.25 8.79 19.46
CA TYR A 369 25.33 8.01 20.26
C TYR A 369 26.02 7.35 21.46
N PRO A 370 25.36 7.31 22.63
CA PRO A 370 25.88 6.59 23.78
C PRO A 370 25.88 5.09 23.52
N LYS A 371 26.83 4.36 24.14
CA LYS A 371 26.98 2.90 23.98
C LYS A 371 25.67 2.11 24.17
N LYS A 372 24.80 2.54 25.09
CA LYS A 372 23.50 1.90 25.37
C LYS A 372 22.52 1.95 24.19
N GLU A 373 22.66 2.93 23.30
CA GLU A 373 21.80 3.12 22.13
C GLU A 373 22.38 2.49 20.87
N MET A 374 23.64 2.05 20.90
CA MET A 374 24.31 1.50 19.71
C MET A 374 23.64 0.24 19.17
N SER A 375 22.93 -0.53 20.00
CA SER A 375 22.13 -1.66 19.50
C SER A 375 20.96 -1.20 18.63
N TRP A 376 20.29 -0.11 19.01
CA TRP A 376 19.23 0.50 18.20
C TRP A 376 19.84 1.13 16.96
N VAL A 377 20.92 1.92 17.08
CA VAL A 377 21.61 2.55 15.94
C VAL A 377 22.02 1.50 14.91
N TYR A 378 22.66 0.41 15.34
CA TYR A 378 23.07 -0.67 14.47
C TYR A 378 21.88 -1.32 13.75
N GLY A 379 20.84 -1.67 14.52
CA GLY A 379 19.62 -2.27 13.97
C GLY A 379 18.93 -1.35 12.96
N THR A 380 18.85 -0.06 13.27
CA THR A 380 18.22 0.95 12.42
C THR A 380 19.05 1.26 11.18
N VAL A 381 20.38 1.40 11.27
CA VAL A 381 21.22 1.57 10.07
C VAL A 381 21.12 0.35 9.16
N LYS A 382 21.18 -0.85 9.74
CA LYS A 382 21.00 -2.09 8.97
C LYS A 382 19.61 -2.12 8.30
N SER A 383 18.56 -1.74 9.03
CA SER A 383 17.19 -1.66 8.49
C SER A 383 17.01 -0.58 7.42
N LEU A 384 17.70 0.55 7.53
CA LEU A 384 17.53 1.68 6.61
C LEU A 384 18.40 1.58 5.35
N TYR A 385 19.58 0.96 5.47
CA TYR A 385 20.65 1.03 4.46
C TYR A 385 21.36 -0.30 4.18
N GLY A 386 21.19 -1.30 5.04
CA GLY A 386 21.85 -2.60 4.90
C GLY A 386 21.15 -3.47 3.87
N GLY A 387 21.93 -4.38 3.28
CA GLY A 387 21.49 -5.54 2.49
C GLY A 387 21.69 -6.85 3.24
#